data_AF-A0A8X6QI60-F1
#
_entry.id   AF-A0A8X6QI60-F1
#
_cell.length_a   1.000
_cell.length_b   1.000
_cell.length_c   1.000
_cell.angle_alpha   90.00
_cell.angle_beta   90.00
_cell.angle_gamma   90.00
#
_symmetry.space_group_name_H-M   'P 1'
#
loop_
_entity.id
_entity.type
_entity.pdbx_description
1 polymer ?
#
loop_
_entity_poly.entity_id
_entity_poly.type
_entity_poly.pdbx_seq_one_letter_code
_entity_poly.pdbx_strand_id
1 'polypeptide(L)'
;MRNWNLNINSKVVQYKEEIRIKLKIFLAETDETSFHKLISSFIETYEAKESSFVAYFQSNYINRTKKWASCYKKKAGVNTNMKLERWHRQIKYEEAGGTVMKRMDKTISLILKAIAKKLLSRIISIERGKLTPRVALIRKRHKTSLEMGSEYGYIQCVKKHIVTKTQGESIFTYDIEEGDKTCQCTIRCEECNICIHSFSCSCVDYCVRFIICKHIHFIHKESSVGEISVETRREDLEHSNHNLVVDENYNEKHEIEKDAIVPTLHNVSLDSAIHNTLTVMKNLERGLRNVKSVDEVCEIQRTLIALERRVNSSGSMTNLSGLPVAQRKVACAPSNKSIEQQRRFVIKKRKLSKQNRSCQTDVQKHQKQE
;
A
#
# COMPACT_ATOMS: atom_id res chain seq x y z
N MET A 1 -6.79 -6.56 -12.41
CA MET A 1 -5.95 -7.73 -12.70
C MET A 1 -6.70 -9.05 -12.71
N ARG A 2 -7.45 -9.45 -11.66
CA ARG A 2 -8.12 -10.78 -11.63
C ARG A 2 -8.97 -11.09 -12.88
N ASN A 3 -9.84 -10.17 -13.30
CA ASN A 3 -10.68 -10.39 -14.49
C ASN A 3 -9.87 -10.41 -15.79
N TRP A 4 -8.80 -9.61 -15.89
CA TRP A 4 -7.87 -9.66 -17.02
C TRP A 4 -7.17 -11.01 -17.07
N ASN A 5 -6.61 -11.48 -15.96
CA ASN A 5 -5.92 -12.78 -15.89
C ASN A 5 -6.84 -13.96 -16.26
N LEU A 6 -8.10 -13.95 -15.80
CA LEU A 6 -9.08 -14.97 -16.20
C LEU A 6 -9.29 -14.98 -17.72
N ASN A 7 -9.48 -13.81 -18.33
CA ASN A 7 -9.71 -13.71 -19.76
C ASN A 7 -8.45 -13.95 -20.60
N ILE A 8 -7.26 -13.59 -20.11
CA ILE A 8 -5.99 -13.93 -20.74
C ILE A 8 -5.82 -15.45 -20.74
N ASN A 9 -6.09 -16.11 -19.62
CA ASN A 9 -5.96 -17.56 -19.54
C ASN A 9 -6.92 -18.30 -20.47
N SER A 10 -8.13 -17.75 -20.69
CA SER A 10 -9.15 -18.38 -21.53
C SER A 10 -9.10 -18.00 -23.01
N LYS A 11 -8.67 -16.78 -23.36
CA LYS A 11 -8.78 -16.23 -24.73
C LYS A 11 -7.45 -16.05 -25.44
N VAL A 12 -6.34 -15.93 -24.71
CA VAL A 12 -5.00 -15.81 -25.31
C VAL A 12 -4.41 -17.21 -25.47
N VAL A 13 -3.80 -17.49 -26.62
CA VAL A 13 -3.21 -18.80 -26.90
C VAL A 13 -1.72 -18.79 -26.58
N GLN A 14 -0.95 -17.87 -27.17
CA GLN A 14 0.51 -17.92 -27.19
C GLN A 14 1.15 -16.84 -26.32
N TYR A 15 0.68 -15.59 -26.41
CA TYR A 15 1.41 -14.43 -25.86
C TYR A 15 0.98 -14.01 -24.44
N LYS A 16 0.64 -14.98 -23.58
CA LYS A 16 0.03 -14.71 -22.26
C LYS A 16 0.88 -13.79 -21.37
N GLU A 17 2.17 -14.08 -21.23
CA GLU A 17 3.04 -13.30 -20.33
C GLU A 17 3.34 -11.91 -20.88
N GLU A 18 3.61 -11.79 -22.18
CA GLU A 18 3.85 -10.50 -22.83
C GLU A 18 2.65 -9.56 -22.67
N ILE A 19 1.44 -10.08 -22.93
CA ILE A 19 0.20 -9.33 -22.76
C ILE A 19 0.04 -8.90 -21.29
N ARG A 20 0.33 -9.78 -20.33
CA ARG A 20 0.27 -9.38 -18.90
C ARG A 20 1.25 -8.28 -18.55
N ILE A 21 2.47 -8.32 -19.09
CA ILE A 21 3.48 -7.28 -18.87
C ILE A 21 3.00 -5.97 -19.48
N LYS A 22 2.54 -5.96 -20.74
CA LYS A 22 2.00 -4.77 -21.41
C LYS A 22 0.83 -4.16 -20.63
N LEU A 23 -0.11 -4.99 -20.16
CA LEU A 23 -1.23 -4.54 -19.35
C LEU A 23 -0.79 -3.95 -17.99
N LYS A 24 0.25 -4.49 -17.36
CA LYS A 24 0.84 -3.90 -16.15
C LYS A 24 1.46 -2.53 -16.45
N ILE A 25 2.12 -2.38 -17.59
CA ILE A 25 2.66 -1.09 -18.04
C ILE A 25 1.53 -0.07 -18.21
N PHE A 26 0.43 -0.44 -18.87
CA PHE A 26 -0.73 0.46 -19.03
C PHE A 26 -1.33 0.91 -17.69
N LEU A 27 -1.32 0.03 -16.68
CA LEU A 27 -1.79 0.37 -15.33
C LEU A 27 -0.81 1.27 -14.57
N ALA A 28 0.48 1.22 -14.89
CA ALA A 28 1.50 2.04 -14.23
C ALA A 28 1.72 3.39 -14.93
N GLU A 29 1.36 3.50 -16.21
CA GLU A 29 1.57 4.70 -17.01
C GLU A 29 0.85 5.91 -16.42
N THR A 30 1.59 7.00 -16.26
CA THR A 30 1.11 8.25 -15.66
C THR A 30 0.86 9.33 -16.71
N ASP A 31 1.47 9.24 -17.89
CA ASP A 31 1.25 10.17 -18.98
C ASP A 31 0.13 9.71 -19.93
N GLU A 32 -0.75 10.64 -20.33
CA GLU A 32 -1.91 10.32 -21.17
C GLU A 32 -1.50 10.03 -22.62
N THR A 33 -0.61 10.85 -23.19
CA THR A 33 -0.15 10.70 -24.58
C THR A 33 0.60 9.39 -24.76
N SER A 34 1.50 9.08 -23.84
CA SER A 34 2.28 7.84 -23.81
C SER A 34 1.37 6.63 -23.62
N PHE A 35 0.37 6.72 -22.74
CA PHE A 35 -0.63 5.68 -22.56
C PHE A 35 -1.41 5.37 -23.84
N HIS A 36 -1.84 6.40 -24.58
CA HIS A 36 -2.55 6.21 -25.85
C HIS A 36 -1.67 5.55 -26.91
N LYS A 37 -0.42 6.00 -27.07
CA LYS A 37 0.54 5.38 -28.00
C LYS A 37 0.77 3.90 -27.67
N LEU A 38 0.94 3.58 -26.39
CA LEU A 38 1.11 2.21 -25.90
C LEU A 38 -0.10 1.32 -26.19
N ILE A 39 -1.33 1.85 -26.04
CA ILE A 39 -2.55 1.12 -26.37
C ILE A 39 -2.69 0.90 -27.88
N SER A 40 -2.47 1.92 -28.70
CA SER A 40 -2.58 1.80 -30.16
C SER A 40 -1.59 0.75 -30.70
N SER A 41 -0.32 0.85 -30.29
CA SER A 41 0.71 -0.14 -30.66
C SER A 41 0.35 -1.55 -30.21
N PHE A 42 -0.28 -1.70 -29.04
CA PHE A 42 -0.74 -3.00 -28.53
C PHE A 42 -1.87 -3.60 -29.37
N ILE A 43 -2.85 -2.79 -29.76
CA ILE A 43 -3.94 -3.24 -30.63
C ILE A 43 -3.35 -3.69 -31.97
N GLU A 44 -2.56 -2.84 -32.62
CA GLU A 44 -1.93 -3.16 -33.91
C GLU A 44 -1.10 -4.46 -33.87
N THR A 45 -0.36 -4.69 -32.78
CA THR A 45 0.51 -5.87 -32.64
C THR A 45 -0.27 -7.16 -32.42
N TYR A 46 -1.35 -7.13 -31.65
CA TYR A 46 -2.04 -8.33 -31.18
C TYR A 46 -3.42 -8.55 -31.79
N GLU A 47 -3.97 -7.61 -32.56
CA GLU A 47 -5.28 -7.75 -33.19
C GLU A 47 -5.33 -8.95 -34.16
N ALA A 48 -4.29 -9.14 -34.96
CA ALA A 48 -4.16 -10.31 -35.84
C ALA A 48 -3.78 -11.60 -35.11
N LYS A 49 -3.02 -11.49 -34.00
CA LYS A 49 -2.45 -12.66 -33.29
C LYS A 49 -3.41 -13.26 -32.26
N GLU A 50 -4.14 -12.41 -31.55
CA GLU A 50 -4.95 -12.77 -30.37
C GLU A 50 -6.29 -12.01 -30.39
N SER A 51 -6.95 -12.02 -31.55
CA SER A 51 -8.17 -11.25 -31.86
C SER A 51 -9.27 -11.38 -30.80
N SER A 52 -9.51 -12.60 -30.30
CA SER A 52 -10.53 -12.89 -29.29
C SER A 52 -10.28 -12.17 -27.96
N PHE A 53 -9.02 -11.98 -27.55
CA PHE A 53 -8.69 -11.19 -26.38
C PHE A 53 -8.74 -9.68 -26.67
N VAL A 54 -8.23 -9.24 -27.82
CA VAL A 54 -8.21 -7.82 -28.19
C VAL A 54 -9.63 -7.26 -28.31
N ALA A 55 -10.54 -7.98 -28.97
CA ALA A 55 -11.95 -7.58 -29.09
C ALA A 55 -12.64 -7.48 -27.71
N TYR A 56 -12.35 -8.41 -26.79
CA TYR A 56 -12.80 -8.33 -25.40
C TYR A 56 -12.23 -7.09 -24.69
N PHE A 57 -10.94 -6.82 -24.86
CA PHE A 57 -10.26 -5.70 -24.22
C PHE A 57 -10.78 -4.35 -24.71
N GLN A 58 -10.95 -4.19 -26.02
CA GLN A 58 -11.56 -3.02 -26.66
C GLN A 58 -12.97 -2.74 -26.13
N SER A 59 -13.86 -3.74 -26.21
CA SER A 59 -15.26 -3.59 -25.81
C SER A 59 -15.45 -3.29 -24.31
N ASN A 60 -14.63 -3.88 -23.44
CA ASN A 60 -14.84 -3.82 -21.98
C ASN A 60 -14.00 -2.75 -21.26
N TYR A 61 -12.81 -2.42 -21.77
CA TYR A 61 -11.86 -1.56 -21.04
C TYR A 61 -11.47 -0.30 -21.79
N ILE A 62 -11.27 -0.33 -23.11
CA ILE A 62 -10.77 0.84 -23.86
C ILE A 62 -11.77 1.99 -23.83
N ASN A 63 -13.07 1.70 -23.98
CA ASN A 63 -14.13 2.72 -23.89
C ASN A 63 -14.28 3.34 -22.49
N ARG A 64 -13.57 2.81 -21.49
CA ARG A 64 -13.68 3.21 -20.08
C ARG A 64 -12.33 3.52 -19.46
N THR A 65 -11.31 3.88 -20.26
CA THR A 65 -9.94 4.20 -19.81
C THR A 65 -9.90 5.17 -18.64
N LYS A 66 -10.71 6.24 -18.70
CA LYS A 66 -10.88 7.22 -17.60
C LYS A 66 -11.27 6.59 -16.26
N LYS A 67 -11.96 5.44 -16.25
CA LYS A 67 -12.42 4.76 -15.03
C LYS A 67 -11.39 3.86 -14.38
N TRP A 68 -10.30 3.47 -15.07
CA TRP A 68 -9.36 2.48 -14.54
C TRP A 68 -7.88 2.84 -14.72
N ALA A 69 -7.51 3.54 -15.78
CA ALA A 69 -6.11 3.84 -16.07
C ALA A 69 -5.56 4.93 -15.12
N SER A 70 -4.28 4.78 -14.77
CA SER A 70 -3.63 5.62 -13.77
C SER A 70 -3.37 7.05 -14.27
N CYS A 71 -3.10 7.21 -15.56
CA CYS A 71 -2.93 8.51 -16.21
C CYS A 71 -4.13 9.46 -16.04
N TYR A 72 -5.36 8.93 -15.90
CA TYR A 72 -6.58 9.70 -15.64
C TYR A 72 -6.93 9.85 -14.16
N LYS A 73 -6.23 9.15 -13.27
CA LYS A 73 -6.47 9.13 -11.81
C LYS A 73 -5.33 9.77 -11.03
N LYS A 74 -4.66 10.76 -11.62
CA LYS A 74 -3.55 11.47 -11.00
C LYS A 74 -3.98 12.03 -9.64
N LYS A 75 -3.11 11.88 -8.63
CA LYS A 75 -3.26 12.48 -7.29
C LYS A 75 -4.55 12.04 -6.54
N ALA A 76 -5.23 10.96 -6.96
CA ALA A 76 -6.44 10.47 -6.29
C ALA A 76 -6.23 9.95 -4.85
N GLY A 77 -4.97 9.87 -4.40
CA GLY A 77 -4.61 9.64 -2.99
C GLY A 77 -4.75 8.20 -2.50
N VAL A 78 -5.61 7.41 -3.14
CA VAL A 78 -5.98 6.07 -2.68
C VAL A 78 -6.39 5.17 -3.85
N ASN A 79 -5.71 4.02 -4.01
CA ASN A 79 -6.26 2.90 -4.78
C ASN A 79 -7.39 2.24 -3.95
N THR A 80 -8.59 2.81 -4.04
CA THR A 80 -9.75 2.42 -3.23
C THR A 80 -10.12 0.96 -3.41
N ASN A 81 -9.91 0.41 -4.62
CA ASN A 81 -10.34 -0.94 -4.96
C ASN A 81 -9.76 -2.00 -4.01
N MET A 82 -8.46 -1.96 -3.72
CA MET A 82 -7.84 -2.92 -2.80
C MET A 82 -8.34 -2.79 -1.36
N LYS A 83 -8.55 -1.54 -0.90
CA LYS A 83 -9.05 -1.29 0.45
C LYS A 83 -10.51 -1.72 0.59
N LEU A 84 -11.32 -1.48 -0.44
CA LEU A 84 -12.72 -1.88 -0.51
C LEU A 84 -12.86 -3.40 -0.55
N GLU A 85 -12.09 -4.10 -1.38
CA GLU A 85 -12.10 -5.57 -1.44
C GLU A 85 -11.69 -6.20 -0.11
N ARG A 86 -10.64 -5.66 0.53
CA ARG A 86 -10.23 -6.10 1.87
C ARG A 86 -11.32 -5.86 2.90
N TRP A 87 -11.96 -4.69 2.85
CA TRP A 87 -13.03 -4.33 3.77
C TRP A 87 -14.26 -5.22 3.58
N HIS A 88 -14.64 -5.46 2.33
CA HIS A 88 -15.72 -6.36 1.98
C HIS A 88 -15.44 -7.80 2.46
N ARG A 89 -14.23 -8.31 2.26
CA ARG A 89 -13.81 -9.62 2.79
C ARG A 89 -13.91 -9.65 4.32
N GLN A 90 -13.42 -8.61 5.00
CA GLN A 90 -13.48 -8.51 6.45
C GLN A 90 -14.94 -8.53 6.95
N ILE A 91 -15.81 -7.70 6.39
CA ILE A 91 -17.24 -7.70 6.75
C ILE A 91 -17.85 -9.07 6.53
N LYS A 92 -17.63 -9.66 5.34
CA LYS A 92 -18.27 -10.92 4.97
C LYS A 92 -17.81 -12.11 5.81
N TYR A 93 -16.51 -12.24 6.06
CA TYR A 93 -15.95 -13.46 6.66
C TYR A 93 -15.54 -13.30 8.12
N GLU A 94 -14.99 -12.15 8.51
CA GLU A 94 -14.51 -11.94 9.89
C GLU A 94 -15.63 -11.45 10.80
N GLU A 95 -16.50 -10.56 10.30
CA GLU A 95 -17.56 -9.97 11.12
C GLU A 95 -18.89 -10.76 10.98
N ALA A 96 -19.27 -11.19 9.77
CA ALA A 96 -20.51 -11.94 9.51
C ALA A 96 -20.34 -13.48 9.46
N GLY A 97 -19.13 -14.00 9.67
CA GLY A 97 -18.86 -15.43 9.72
C GLY A 97 -19.12 -16.18 8.40
N GLY A 98 -19.15 -15.49 7.27
CA GLY A 98 -19.45 -16.06 5.95
C GLY A 98 -20.93 -16.27 5.65
N THR A 99 -21.83 -15.88 6.55
CA THR A 99 -23.28 -16.03 6.37
C THR A 99 -23.86 -14.96 5.46
N VAL A 100 -24.88 -15.32 4.68
CA VAL A 100 -25.62 -14.37 3.84
C VAL A 100 -26.59 -13.60 4.72
N MET A 101 -26.33 -12.32 4.93
CA MET A 101 -27.22 -11.46 5.72
C MET A 101 -28.43 -11.06 4.90
N LYS A 102 -29.61 -11.59 5.27
CA LYS A 102 -30.88 -11.29 4.61
C LYS A 102 -31.55 -10.02 5.13
N ARG A 103 -31.36 -9.69 6.41
CA ARG A 103 -31.97 -8.49 7.01
C ARG A 103 -31.01 -7.30 7.00
N MET A 104 -31.53 -6.16 6.57
CA MET A 104 -30.77 -4.91 6.45
C MET A 104 -30.39 -4.32 7.81
N ASP A 105 -31.29 -4.34 8.79
CA ASP A 105 -31.07 -3.84 10.15
C ASP A 105 -29.85 -4.51 10.83
N LYS A 106 -29.77 -5.84 10.75
CA LYS A 106 -28.66 -6.63 11.27
C LYS A 106 -27.36 -6.31 10.52
N THR A 107 -27.45 -6.10 9.21
CA THR A 107 -26.31 -5.74 8.37
C THR A 107 -25.73 -4.39 8.76
N ILE A 108 -26.58 -3.38 8.96
CA ILE A 108 -26.15 -2.04 9.39
C ILE A 108 -25.51 -2.11 10.77
N SER A 109 -26.13 -2.79 11.74
CA SER A 109 -25.57 -2.96 13.08
C SER A 109 -24.18 -3.61 13.05
N LEU A 110 -24.00 -4.64 12.22
CA LEU A 110 -22.71 -5.33 12.04
C LEU A 110 -21.65 -4.42 11.42
N ILE A 111 -22.01 -3.67 10.38
CA ILE A 111 -21.09 -2.70 9.76
C ILE A 111 -20.66 -1.63 10.76
N LEU A 112 -21.59 -1.08 11.55
CA LEU A 112 -21.28 -0.09 12.57
C LEU A 112 -20.31 -0.63 13.64
N LYS A 113 -20.54 -1.87 14.11
CA LYS A 113 -19.60 -2.55 15.03
C LYS A 113 -18.22 -2.74 14.43
N ALA A 114 -18.15 -3.17 13.16
CA ALA A 114 -16.89 -3.34 12.45
C ALA A 114 -16.13 -2.00 12.31
N ILE A 115 -16.84 -0.90 12.04
CA ILE A 115 -16.27 0.46 11.98
C ILE A 115 -15.72 0.85 13.36
N ALA A 116 -16.49 0.70 14.43
CA ALA A 116 -16.06 1.03 15.79
C ALA A 116 -14.79 0.26 16.19
N LYS A 117 -14.75 -1.04 15.92
CA LYS A 117 -13.57 -1.89 16.14
C LYS A 117 -12.34 -1.40 15.35
N LYS A 118 -12.52 -0.96 14.11
CA LYS A 118 -11.43 -0.37 13.29
C LYS A 118 -10.92 0.95 13.84
N LEU A 119 -11.81 1.83 14.30
CA LEU A 119 -11.44 3.11 14.90
C LEU A 119 -10.64 2.89 16.18
N LEU A 120 -11.10 2.00 17.06
CA LEU A 120 -10.36 1.64 18.27
C LEU A 120 -8.99 1.02 17.95
N SER A 121 -8.94 0.08 16.98
CA SER A 121 -7.68 -0.54 16.54
C SER A 121 -6.70 0.50 15.99
N ARG A 122 -7.19 1.55 15.33
CA ARG A 122 -6.38 2.66 14.82
C ARG A 122 -5.80 3.48 15.97
N ILE A 123 -6.61 3.85 16.97
CA ILE A 123 -6.15 4.60 18.16
C ILE A 123 -5.03 3.81 18.84
N ILE A 124 -5.26 2.51 19.13
CA ILE A 124 -4.26 1.63 19.74
C ILE A 124 -2.98 1.57 18.90
N SER A 125 -3.10 1.51 17.56
CA SER A 125 -1.94 1.44 16.67
C SER A 125 -1.13 2.74 16.64
N ILE A 126 -1.80 3.89 16.77
CA ILE A 126 -1.17 5.21 16.86
C ILE A 126 -0.40 5.30 18.18
N GLU A 127 -1.03 4.97 19.30
CA GLU A 127 -0.41 5.02 20.64
C GLU A 127 0.80 4.09 20.76
N ARG A 128 0.73 2.90 20.15
CA ARG A 128 1.85 1.95 20.15
C ARG A 128 2.97 2.31 19.17
N GLY A 129 2.82 3.34 18.35
CA GLY A 129 3.80 3.69 17.32
C GLY A 129 3.98 2.58 16.27
N LYS A 130 2.91 1.86 15.90
CA LYS A 130 3.04 0.70 15.01
C LYS A 130 3.64 1.13 13.66
N LEU A 131 4.75 0.50 13.28
CA LEU A 131 5.34 0.67 11.96
C LEU A 131 4.36 0.19 10.89
N THR A 132 3.66 1.13 10.26
CA THR A 132 2.72 0.76 9.19
C THR A 132 3.51 0.39 7.94
N PRO A 133 2.97 -0.50 7.07
CA PRO A 133 3.60 -0.80 5.77
C PRO A 133 3.87 0.45 4.93
N ARG A 134 3.06 1.50 5.10
CA ARG A 134 3.22 2.77 4.41
C ARG A 134 4.45 3.54 4.92
N VAL A 135 4.67 3.57 6.23
CA VAL A 135 5.86 4.19 6.84
C VAL A 135 7.12 3.38 6.50
N ALA A 136 7.05 2.06 6.56
CA ALA A 136 8.15 1.20 6.12
C ALA A 136 8.53 1.45 4.65
N LEU A 137 7.55 1.66 3.78
CA LEU A 137 7.79 1.98 2.38
C LEU A 137 8.40 3.38 2.19
N ILE A 138 7.97 4.38 2.98
CA ILE A 138 8.60 5.70 3.00
C ILE A 138 10.08 5.58 3.38
N ARG A 139 10.41 4.83 4.45
CA ARG A 139 11.80 4.57 4.85
C ARG A 139 12.60 3.87 3.75
N LYS A 140 12.02 2.88 3.07
CA LYS A 140 12.65 2.22 1.93
C LYS A 140 12.96 3.22 0.79
N ARG A 141 12.02 4.11 0.47
CA ARG A 141 12.22 5.14 -0.57
C ARG A 141 13.24 6.19 -0.17
N HIS A 142 13.31 6.53 1.11
CA HIS A 142 14.37 7.36 1.66
C HIS A 142 15.74 6.72 1.41
N LYS A 143 15.94 5.45 1.83
CA LYS A 143 17.21 4.74 1.59
C LYS A 143 17.59 4.67 0.12
N THR A 144 16.63 4.31 -0.76
CA THR A 144 16.89 4.30 -2.21
C THR A 144 17.27 5.68 -2.76
N SER A 145 16.83 6.78 -2.15
CA SER A 145 17.25 8.13 -2.58
C SER A 145 18.67 8.47 -2.19
N LEU A 146 19.20 7.85 -1.13
CA LEU A 146 20.61 8.02 -0.73
C LEU A 146 21.55 7.32 -1.71
N GLU A 147 21.08 6.21 -2.29
CA GLU A 147 21.78 5.43 -3.33
C GLU A 147 21.66 6.05 -4.74
N MET A 148 20.84 7.10 -4.92
CA MET A 148 20.76 7.79 -6.22
C MET A 148 22.07 8.56 -6.47
N GLY A 149 22.84 8.07 -7.43
CA GLY A 149 24.15 8.59 -7.79
C GLY A 149 24.11 9.53 -9.00
N SER A 150 25.23 9.56 -9.73
CA SER A 150 25.48 10.45 -10.88
C SER A 150 24.59 10.17 -12.09
N GLU A 151 23.87 9.04 -12.13
CA GLU A 151 22.91 8.72 -13.20
C GLU A 151 21.62 9.56 -13.15
N TYR A 152 21.42 10.32 -12.07
CA TYR A 152 20.31 11.23 -11.93
C TYR A 152 20.75 12.69 -12.11
N GLY A 153 20.07 13.40 -13.01
CA GLY A 153 20.20 14.84 -13.15
C GLY A 153 19.16 15.57 -12.32
N TYR A 154 19.50 16.77 -11.86
CA TYR A 154 18.62 17.66 -11.13
C TYR A 154 18.63 19.06 -11.76
N ILE A 155 17.44 19.59 -12.03
CA ILE A 155 17.26 20.96 -12.50
C ILE A 155 16.22 21.62 -11.61
N GLN A 156 16.57 22.77 -11.03
CA GLN A 156 15.68 23.58 -10.24
C GLN A 156 15.13 24.75 -11.06
N CYS A 157 13.81 24.83 -11.15
CA CYS A 157 13.08 26.03 -11.52
C CYS A 157 12.35 26.55 -10.28
N VAL A 158 11.98 27.83 -10.26
CA VAL A 158 11.45 28.57 -9.09
C VAL A 158 10.64 27.74 -8.07
N LYS A 159 9.56 27.07 -8.51
CA LYS A 159 8.72 26.19 -7.67
C LYS A 159 8.58 24.77 -8.23
N LYS A 160 9.36 24.44 -9.26
CA LYS A 160 9.27 23.18 -9.99
C LYS A 160 10.66 22.61 -10.14
N HIS A 161 10.82 21.35 -9.77
CA HIS A 161 12.06 20.62 -9.87
C HIS A 161 11.90 19.51 -10.89
N ILE A 162 12.95 19.27 -11.66
CA ILE A 162 12.98 18.21 -12.66
C ILE A 162 14.10 17.27 -12.28
N VAL A 163 13.76 16.00 -12.07
CA VAL A 163 14.73 14.91 -11.89
C VAL A 163 14.76 14.10 -13.16
N THR A 164 15.92 13.99 -13.78
CA THR A 164 16.12 13.11 -14.94
C THR A 164 16.86 11.86 -14.51
N LYS A 165 16.57 10.73 -15.15
CA LYS A 165 17.32 9.49 -15.03
C LYS A 165 17.75 9.06 -16.42
N THR A 166 19.04 8.92 -16.63
CA THR A 166 19.58 8.35 -17.88
C THR A 166 19.69 6.84 -17.72
N GLN A 167 19.08 6.09 -18.64
CA GLN A 167 19.19 4.63 -18.66
C GLN A 167 19.41 4.19 -20.11
N GLY A 168 20.67 3.91 -20.45
CA GLY A 168 21.08 3.69 -21.84
C GLY A 168 20.81 4.93 -22.69
N GLU A 169 20.15 4.75 -23.84
CA GLU A 169 19.75 5.83 -24.74
C GLU A 169 18.48 6.58 -24.30
N SER A 170 17.77 6.08 -23.28
CA SER A 170 16.50 6.65 -22.83
C SER A 170 16.69 7.58 -21.63
N ILE A 171 16.08 8.76 -21.71
CA ILE A 171 16.03 9.74 -20.61
C ILE A 171 14.61 9.74 -20.04
N PHE A 172 14.50 9.44 -18.75
CA PHE A 172 13.23 9.52 -18.03
C PHE A 172 13.19 10.80 -17.21
N THR A 173 12.11 11.56 -17.34
CA THR A 173 11.96 12.85 -16.67
C THR A 173 10.81 12.80 -15.66
N TYR A 174 11.08 13.28 -14.44
CA TYR A 174 10.11 13.36 -13.36
C TYR A 174 9.96 14.81 -12.91
N ASP A 175 8.73 15.29 -12.97
CA ASP A 175 8.36 16.63 -12.52
C ASP A 175 8.00 16.58 -11.05
N ILE A 176 8.59 17.46 -10.25
CA ILE A 176 8.28 17.66 -8.84
C ILE A 176 7.84 19.11 -8.62
N GLU A 177 6.77 19.30 -7.87
CA GLU A 177 6.23 20.62 -7.49
C GLU A 177 6.25 20.75 -5.97
N GLU A 178 6.66 21.90 -5.46
CA GLU A 178 6.59 22.16 -4.02
C GLU A 178 5.14 22.36 -3.56
N GLY A 179 4.83 21.81 -2.39
CA GLY A 179 3.54 21.92 -1.73
C GLY A 179 3.63 22.58 -0.35
N ASP A 180 2.76 22.17 0.57
CA ASP A 180 2.72 22.72 1.92
C ASP A 180 3.79 22.07 2.82
N LYS A 181 4.88 22.83 3.05
CA LYS A 181 5.97 22.45 3.96
C LYS A 181 5.58 22.56 5.45
N THR A 182 4.48 23.24 5.78
CA THR A 182 4.04 23.48 7.17
C THR A 182 3.06 22.44 7.71
N CYS A 183 2.70 21.46 6.89
CA CYS A 183 1.74 20.43 7.27
C CYS A 183 2.20 19.62 8.50
N GLN A 184 1.28 19.39 9.44
CA GLN A 184 1.51 18.67 10.70
C GLN A 184 1.01 17.22 10.68
N CYS A 185 0.89 16.61 9.49
CA CYS A 185 0.37 15.25 9.41
C CYS A 185 1.38 14.21 9.95
N THR A 186 0.84 13.07 10.41
CA THR A 186 1.59 11.99 11.05
C THR A 186 2.34 11.09 10.08
N ILE A 187 1.96 11.10 8.79
CA ILE A 187 2.61 10.29 7.76
C ILE A 187 3.73 11.12 7.14
N ARG A 188 4.89 11.10 7.79
CA ARG A 188 6.11 11.78 7.36
C ARG A 188 7.31 10.82 7.38
N CYS A 189 8.35 11.22 6.67
CA CYS A 189 9.66 10.61 6.85
C CYS A 189 10.30 11.24 8.10
N GLU A 190 10.78 10.40 9.02
CA GLU A 190 11.44 10.86 10.25
C GLU A 190 12.80 11.49 9.96
N GLU A 191 13.54 10.95 8.99
CA GLU A 191 14.89 11.41 8.62
C GLU A 191 14.86 12.73 7.85
N CYS A 192 13.99 12.88 6.85
CA CYS A 192 13.85 14.13 6.09
C CYS A 192 12.88 15.14 6.74
N ASN A 193 12.08 14.73 7.72
CA ASN A 193 10.98 15.51 8.30
C ASN A 193 9.94 16.07 7.29
N ILE A 194 9.86 15.50 6.09
CA ILE A 194 8.87 15.87 5.06
C ILE A 194 7.66 14.94 5.07
N CYS A 195 6.52 15.48 4.67
CA CYS A 195 5.30 14.70 4.54
C CYS A 195 4.85 14.61 3.07
N ILE A 196 3.80 13.83 2.83
CA ILE A 196 3.26 13.66 1.48
C ILE A 196 2.71 14.95 0.85
N HIS A 197 2.36 15.96 1.66
CA HIS A 197 1.85 17.23 1.16
C HIS A 197 2.97 18.24 0.84
N SER A 198 4.19 17.96 1.27
CA SER A 198 5.33 18.87 1.10
C SER A 198 5.77 18.98 -0.35
N PHE A 199 5.53 17.94 -1.16
CA PHE A 199 5.88 17.90 -2.58
C PHE A 199 4.89 17.04 -3.35
N SER A 200 4.77 17.29 -4.65
CA SER A 200 4.06 16.42 -5.59
C SER A 200 5.00 15.96 -6.69
N CYS A 201 4.92 14.70 -7.12
CA CYS A 201 5.82 14.14 -8.14
C CYS A 201 5.04 13.41 -9.24
N SER A 202 5.49 13.48 -10.50
CA SER A 202 4.85 12.81 -11.64
C SER A 202 5.04 11.29 -11.67
N CYS A 203 5.95 10.74 -10.85
CA CYS A 203 6.26 9.31 -10.84
C CYS A 203 5.12 8.44 -10.27
N VAL A 204 5.14 7.14 -10.59
CA VAL A 204 4.15 6.14 -10.16
C VAL A 204 3.98 6.08 -8.63
N ASP A 205 5.08 6.18 -7.88
CA ASP A 205 5.03 6.13 -6.42
C ASP A 205 4.18 7.27 -5.83
N TYR A 206 4.26 8.48 -6.37
CA TYR A 206 3.43 9.58 -5.91
C TYR A 206 2.05 9.57 -6.60
N CYS A 207 2.01 9.59 -7.94
CA CYS A 207 0.77 9.71 -8.70
C CYS A 207 -0.23 8.57 -8.45
N VAL A 208 0.26 7.34 -8.29
CA VAL A 208 -0.59 6.14 -8.20
C VAL A 208 -0.63 5.60 -6.78
N ARG A 209 0.53 5.46 -6.12
CA ARG A 209 0.61 4.88 -4.78
C ARG A 209 0.42 5.91 -3.67
N PHE A 210 0.53 7.19 -4.00
CA PHE A 210 0.44 8.31 -3.06
C PHE A 210 1.33 8.07 -1.84
N ILE A 211 2.62 7.96 -2.09
CA ILE A 211 3.68 7.90 -1.08
C ILE A 211 4.78 8.90 -1.43
N ILE A 212 5.56 9.28 -0.42
CA ILE A 212 6.79 10.05 -0.64
C ILE A 212 7.74 9.16 -1.45
N CYS A 213 8.09 9.59 -2.66
CA CYS A 213 8.91 8.81 -3.57
C CYS A 213 10.40 9.13 -3.39
N LYS A 214 11.26 8.29 -3.97
CA LYS A 214 12.72 8.51 -3.95
C LYS A 214 13.12 9.86 -4.57
N HIS A 215 12.40 10.34 -5.59
CA HIS A 215 12.71 11.62 -6.24
C HIS A 215 12.43 12.82 -5.32
N ILE A 216 11.35 12.77 -4.53
CA ILE A 216 11.04 13.80 -3.53
C ILE A 216 12.12 13.83 -2.44
N HIS A 217 12.54 12.66 -1.96
CA HIS A 217 13.65 12.58 -0.99
C HIS A 217 14.96 13.11 -1.56
N PHE A 218 15.28 12.74 -2.80
CA PHE A 218 16.48 13.21 -3.50
C PHE A 218 16.50 14.73 -3.64
N ILE A 219 15.42 15.35 -4.13
CA ILE A 219 15.35 16.82 -4.24
C ILE A 219 15.46 17.50 -2.88
N HIS A 220 14.81 16.96 -1.85
CA HIS A 220 14.92 17.52 -0.51
C HIS A 220 16.37 17.50 -0.01
N LYS A 221 17.11 16.42 -0.28
CA LYS A 221 18.54 16.31 0.02
C LYS A 221 19.33 17.37 -0.75
N GLU A 222 19.22 17.42 -2.07
CA GLU A 222 19.97 18.37 -2.92
C GLU A 222 19.64 19.83 -2.59
N SER A 223 18.37 20.14 -2.30
CA SER A 223 17.94 21.48 -1.89
C SER A 223 18.45 21.88 -0.50
N SER A 224 18.75 20.93 0.36
CA SER A 224 19.35 21.18 1.69
C SER A 224 20.87 21.36 1.61
N VAL A 225 21.50 20.86 0.54
CA VAL A 225 22.95 20.96 0.30
C VAL A 225 23.31 22.23 -0.49
N GLY A 226 22.35 22.83 -1.21
CA GLY A 226 22.51 24.02 -2.04
C GLY A 226 22.91 25.34 -1.35
N GLU A 227 23.37 25.33 -0.09
CA GLU A 227 24.12 26.46 0.50
C GLU A 227 25.64 26.37 0.27
N ILE A 228 26.18 25.29 -0.33
CA ILE A 228 27.62 25.21 -0.66
C ILE A 228 27.84 24.67 -2.08
N SER A 229 28.81 25.29 -2.74
CA SER A 229 29.15 25.37 -4.17
C SER A 229 29.27 24.09 -5.00
N VAL A 230 28.91 24.27 -6.27
CA VAL A 230 29.15 23.45 -7.46
C VAL A 230 30.60 23.01 -7.59
N GLU A 231 30.85 21.73 -7.87
CA GLU A 231 31.90 21.32 -8.82
C GLU A 231 31.71 19.87 -9.31
N THR A 232 31.62 19.77 -10.64
CA THR A 232 31.44 18.55 -11.44
C THR A 232 32.73 17.74 -11.50
N ARG A 233 32.69 16.43 -11.23
CA ARG A 233 33.73 15.48 -11.69
C ARG A 233 33.14 14.16 -12.18
N ARG A 234 33.57 13.75 -13.36
CA ARG A 234 33.34 12.46 -14.02
C ARG A 234 34.41 11.46 -13.54
N GLU A 235 34.06 10.20 -13.37
CA GLU A 235 34.56 9.05 -14.16
C GLU A 235 34.24 7.68 -13.51
N ASP A 236 33.88 6.77 -14.41
CA ASP A 236 34.00 5.31 -14.47
C ASP A 236 33.10 4.32 -13.72
N LEU A 237 32.64 3.37 -14.54
CA LEU A 237 31.63 2.34 -14.41
C LEU A 237 32.20 1.07 -13.74
N GLU A 238 31.36 0.34 -13.01
CA GLU A 238 31.13 -1.09 -13.28
C GLU A 238 29.85 -1.62 -12.60
N HIS A 239 29.30 -2.68 -13.20
CA HIS A 239 27.89 -3.07 -13.21
C HIS A 239 27.39 -3.84 -11.98
N SER A 240 26.09 -3.70 -11.65
CA SER A 240 25.26 -4.86 -11.26
C SER A 240 23.76 -4.65 -11.47
N ASN A 241 23.14 -5.59 -12.16
CA ASN A 241 21.72 -5.71 -12.47
C ASN A 241 20.90 -6.06 -11.23
N HIS A 242 19.83 -5.32 -10.92
CA HIS A 242 18.75 -5.85 -10.09
C HIS A 242 17.34 -5.59 -10.65
N ASN A 243 16.76 -6.70 -11.09
CA ASN A 243 15.38 -6.86 -11.53
C ASN A 243 14.37 -6.51 -10.42
N LEU A 244 13.25 -5.92 -10.86
CA LEU A 244 12.08 -5.57 -10.07
C LEU A 244 11.38 -6.83 -9.51
N VAL A 245 11.65 -7.17 -8.25
CA VAL A 245 10.87 -8.16 -7.50
C VAL A 245 9.65 -7.48 -6.87
N VAL A 246 8.46 -7.92 -7.27
CA VAL A 246 7.21 -7.65 -6.55
C VAL A 246 7.07 -8.77 -5.53
N ASP A 247 7.33 -8.44 -4.27
CA ASP A 247 7.24 -9.40 -3.18
C ASP A 247 5.78 -9.59 -2.75
N GLU A 248 5.20 -10.71 -3.17
CA GLU A 248 3.95 -11.28 -2.63
C GLU A 248 4.30 -12.35 -1.60
N ASN A 249 4.83 -11.98 -0.43
CA ASN A 249 4.88 -12.93 0.68
C ASN A 249 4.44 -12.30 2.01
N TYR A 250 3.24 -12.67 2.47
CA TYR A 250 2.59 -12.09 3.65
C TYR A 250 3.00 -12.78 4.96
N ASN A 251 3.76 -13.88 4.90
CA ASN A 251 4.09 -14.71 6.06
C ASN A 251 5.44 -14.40 6.71
N GLU A 252 6.34 -13.65 6.04
CA GLU A 252 7.68 -13.30 6.58
C GLU A 252 7.66 -12.04 7.48
N LYS A 253 6.48 -11.44 7.64
CA LYS A 253 6.27 -10.11 8.24
C LYS A 253 6.45 -10.06 9.76
N HIS A 254 6.48 -11.20 10.42
CA HIS A 254 6.54 -11.28 11.88
C HIS A 254 7.96 -11.49 12.42
N GLU A 255 8.89 -11.96 11.58
CA GLU A 255 10.32 -12.08 11.91
C GLU A 255 11.04 -10.76 11.64
N ILE A 256 10.72 -10.08 10.51
CA ILE A 256 11.27 -8.76 10.16
C ILE A 256 10.86 -7.67 11.17
N GLU A 257 9.67 -7.76 11.79
CA GLU A 257 9.28 -6.85 12.87
C GLU A 257 10.14 -7.03 14.14
N LYS A 258 10.68 -8.23 14.41
CA LYS A 258 11.59 -8.45 15.54
C LYS A 258 13.01 -7.96 15.22
N ASP A 259 13.54 -8.29 14.05
CA ASP A 259 14.93 -7.97 13.68
C ASP A 259 15.14 -6.47 13.39
N ALA A 260 14.09 -5.72 13.05
CA ALA A 260 14.19 -4.27 12.87
C ALA A 260 14.10 -3.48 14.19
N ILE A 261 13.56 -4.06 15.27
CA ILE A 261 13.39 -3.36 16.56
C ILE A 261 14.68 -3.44 17.40
N VAL A 262 15.41 -4.56 17.33
CA VAL A 262 16.57 -4.83 18.19
C VAL A 262 17.78 -3.91 17.93
N PRO A 263 18.16 -3.54 16.68
CA PRO A 263 19.29 -2.65 16.44
C PRO A 263 19.00 -1.18 16.78
N THR A 264 17.72 -0.77 16.75
CA THR A 264 17.31 0.62 16.99
C THR A 264 17.39 1.02 18.48
N LEU A 265 17.52 0.04 19.39
CA LEU A 265 17.65 0.29 20.82
C LEU A 265 19.10 0.49 21.28
N HIS A 266 20.11 0.26 20.43
CA HIS A 266 21.51 0.24 20.88
C HIS A 266 22.43 1.35 20.31
N ASN A 267 21.98 2.22 19.40
CA ASN A 267 22.84 3.24 18.78
C ASN A 267 22.25 4.66 18.76
N VAL A 268 21.33 5.00 19.67
CA VAL A 268 20.86 6.39 19.78
C VAL A 268 21.73 7.14 20.79
N SER A 269 22.52 8.12 20.33
CA SER A 269 23.22 9.04 21.21
C SER A 269 22.21 9.73 22.15
N LEU A 270 22.56 9.87 23.42
CA LEU A 270 21.73 10.55 24.43
C LEU A 270 21.32 11.95 23.96
N ASP A 271 22.21 12.67 23.29
CA ASP A 271 21.95 14.00 22.76
C ASP A 271 20.90 13.98 21.64
N SER A 272 20.95 12.97 20.77
CA SER A 272 19.96 12.77 19.72
C SER A 272 18.59 12.39 20.31
N ALA A 273 18.56 11.54 21.33
CA ALA A 273 17.33 11.17 22.04
C ALA A 273 16.69 12.38 22.75
N ILE A 274 17.48 13.20 23.42
CA ILE A 274 17.02 14.43 24.08
C ILE A 274 16.49 15.43 23.03
N HIS A 275 17.24 15.66 21.94
CA HIS A 275 16.83 16.56 20.87
C HIS A 275 15.50 16.14 20.22
N ASN A 276 15.34 14.84 19.94
CA ASN A 276 14.11 14.28 19.39
C ASN A 276 12.93 14.46 20.38
N THR A 277 13.17 14.23 21.68
CA THR A 277 12.15 14.38 22.72
C THR A 277 11.71 15.85 22.85
N LEU A 278 12.64 16.80 22.87
CA LEU A 278 12.33 18.24 22.89
C LEU A 278 11.57 18.69 21.64
N THR A 279 11.88 18.10 20.48
CA THR A 279 11.16 18.37 19.23
C THR A 279 9.70 17.89 19.29
N VAL A 280 9.46 16.73 19.90
CA VAL A 280 8.09 16.24 20.17
C VAL A 280 7.34 17.19 21.11
N MET A 281 7.98 17.70 22.16
CA MET A 281 7.36 18.68 23.07
C MET A 281 6.97 19.99 22.36
N LYS A 282 7.84 20.53 21.49
CA LYS A 282 7.53 21.72 20.68
C LYS A 282 6.34 21.47 19.73
N ASN A 283 6.24 20.26 19.16
CA ASN A 283 5.10 19.89 18.33
C ASN A 283 3.80 19.81 19.13
N LEU A 284 3.85 19.28 20.36
CA LEU A 284 2.71 19.22 21.25
C LEU A 284 2.22 20.63 21.65
N GLU A 285 3.14 21.53 21.96
CA GLU A 285 2.84 22.93 22.27
C GLU A 285 2.14 23.64 21.10
N ARG A 286 2.60 23.40 19.87
CA ARG A 286 1.94 23.90 18.66
C ARG A 286 0.56 23.26 18.44
N GLY A 287 0.40 21.98 18.75
CA GLY A 287 -0.90 21.30 18.69
C GLY A 287 -1.91 21.88 19.67
N LEU A 288 -1.49 22.15 20.91
CA LEU A 288 -2.29 22.78 21.96
C LEU A 288 -2.83 24.15 21.56
N ARG A 289 -2.01 24.97 20.87
CA ARG A 289 -2.44 26.29 20.36
C ARG A 289 -3.59 26.23 19.35
N ASN A 290 -3.84 25.08 18.73
CA ASN A 290 -4.87 24.90 17.70
C ASN A 290 -6.16 24.25 18.23
N VAL A 291 -6.20 23.88 19.51
CA VAL A 291 -7.38 23.28 20.15
C VAL A 291 -8.43 24.37 20.37
N LYS A 292 -9.69 24.09 19.98
CA LYS A 292 -10.80 25.04 20.05
C LYS A 292 -11.85 24.70 21.11
N SER A 293 -11.75 23.51 21.72
CA SER A 293 -12.71 23.01 22.71
C SER A 293 -12.09 22.97 24.11
N VAL A 294 -12.82 23.48 25.11
CA VAL A 294 -12.42 23.44 26.52
C VAL A 294 -12.34 22.00 27.04
N ASP A 295 -13.23 21.11 26.57
CA ASP A 295 -13.23 19.69 26.95
C ASP A 295 -11.98 18.97 26.44
N GLU A 296 -11.55 19.28 25.21
CA GLU A 296 -10.31 18.74 24.63
C GLU A 296 -9.09 19.21 25.41
N VAL A 297 -9.04 20.48 25.81
CA VAL A 297 -7.95 21.03 26.64
C VAL A 297 -7.91 20.33 28.00
N CYS A 298 -9.06 20.09 28.64
CA CYS A 298 -9.13 19.41 29.94
C CYS A 298 -8.60 17.98 29.88
N GLU A 299 -8.96 17.21 28.84
CA GLU A 299 -8.42 15.85 28.67
C GLU A 299 -6.91 15.86 28.42
N ILE A 300 -6.43 16.78 27.57
CA ILE A 300 -4.99 16.90 27.30
C ILE A 300 -4.25 17.30 28.59
N GLN A 301 -4.79 18.23 29.38
CA GLN A 301 -4.19 18.63 30.65
C GLN A 301 -4.04 17.44 31.62
N ARG A 302 -5.07 16.58 31.74
CA ARG A 302 -5.00 15.37 32.59
C ARG A 302 -3.90 14.41 32.12
N THR A 303 -3.78 14.20 30.81
CA THR A 303 -2.73 13.34 30.25
C THR A 303 -1.34 13.92 30.45
N LEU A 304 -1.16 15.24 30.31
CA LEU A 304 0.11 15.93 30.57
C LEU A 304 0.54 15.82 32.03
N ILE A 305 -0.38 16.04 32.98
CA ILE A 305 -0.11 15.87 34.41
C ILE A 305 0.31 14.42 34.72
N ALA A 306 -0.32 13.43 34.07
CA ALA A 306 0.08 12.03 34.24
C ALA A 306 1.48 11.74 33.67
N LEU A 307 1.85 12.36 32.55
CA LEU A 307 3.19 12.24 31.96
C LEU A 307 4.25 12.92 32.82
N GLU A 308 3.99 14.12 33.33
CA GLU A 308 4.86 14.86 34.24
C GLU A 308 5.20 14.02 35.48
N ARG A 309 4.18 13.41 36.11
CA ARG A 309 4.37 12.49 37.24
C ARG A 309 5.29 11.31 36.89
N ARG A 310 5.17 10.73 35.69
CA ARG A 310 6.03 9.62 35.23
C ARG A 310 7.48 10.03 34.96
N VAL A 311 7.68 11.23 34.42
CA VAL A 311 9.03 11.79 34.20
C VAL A 311 9.72 12.04 35.55
N ASN A 312 9.02 12.68 36.49
CA ASN A 312 9.55 12.97 37.82
C ASN A 312 9.82 11.70 38.63
N SER A 313 9.02 10.64 38.43
CA SER A 313 9.25 9.34 39.09
C SER A 313 10.42 8.54 38.50
N SER A 314 10.76 8.76 37.22
CA SER A 314 11.89 8.08 36.56
C SER A 314 13.25 8.52 37.12
N GLY A 315 13.34 9.71 37.71
CA GLY A 315 14.55 10.18 38.41
C GLY A 315 14.88 9.40 39.70
N SER A 316 13.94 8.61 40.23
CA SER A 316 14.11 7.84 41.48
C SER A 316 14.45 6.36 41.26
N MET A 317 14.58 5.90 40.00
CA MET A 317 14.73 4.46 39.65
C MET A 317 16.18 4.03 39.37
N THR A 318 17.19 4.80 39.76
CA THR A 318 18.61 4.46 39.50
C THR A 318 19.20 3.38 40.43
N ASN A 319 18.45 2.85 41.40
CA ASN A 319 18.93 1.83 42.35
C ASN A 319 18.08 0.54 42.35
N LEU A 320 17.93 -0.12 41.19
CA LEU A 320 17.35 -1.47 41.11
C LEU A 320 18.15 -2.37 40.15
N SER A 321 19.46 -2.45 40.40
CA SER A 321 20.30 -3.53 39.91
C SER A 321 20.07 -4.79 40.75
N GLY A 322 18.96 -5.49 40.51
CA GLY A 322 18.76 -6.82 41.07
C GLY A 322 17.31 -7.16 41.40
N LEU A 323 16.55 -7.57 40.39
CA LEU A 323 15.44 -8.51 40.58
C LEU A 323 15.44 -9.53 39.44
N PRO A 324 15.14 -10.81 39.74
CA PRO A 324 15.51 -11.93 38.89
C PRO A 324 14.65 -11.98 37.63
N VAL A 325 15.29 -12.33 36.51
CA VAL A 325 14.64 -12.71 35.27
C VAL A 325 13.78 -13.95 35.53
N ALA A 326 12.55 -13.75 35.97
CA ALA A 326 11.53 -14.77 35.90
C ALA A 326 11.24 -14.96 34.41
N GLN A 327 11.88 -15.96 33.81
CA GLN A 327 11.52 -16.49 32.50
C GLN A 327 10.01 -16.81 32.54
N ARG A 328 9.19 -15.91 32.00
CA ARG A 328 7.82 -16.24 31.64
C ARG A 328 7.93 -17.30 30.55
N LYS A 329 7.75 -18.57 30.93
CA LYS A 329 7.43 -19.64 29.98
C LYS A 329 6.25 -19.12 29.15
N VAL A 330 6.51 -18.84 27.88
CA VAL A 330 5.48 -18.53 26.90
C VAL A 330 4.56 -19.73 26.90
N ALA A 331 3.30 -19.54 27.27
CA ALA A 331 2.28 -20.55 27.05
C ALA A 331 2.14 -20.71 25.54
N CYS A 332 2.78 -21.74 24.98
CA CYS A 332 2.49 -22.21 23.64
C CYS A 332 1.02 -22.64 23.63
N ALA A 333 0.18 -21.85 22.95
CA ALA A 333 -1.17 -22.29 22.63
C ALA A 333 -1.08 -23.64 21.89
N PRO A 334 -1.86 -24.66 22.27
CA PRO A 334 -1.78 -25.95 21.62
C PRO A 334 -2.18 -25.82 20.14
N SER A 335 -1.25 -26.24 19.28
CA SER A 335 -1.44 -26.44 17.85
C SER A 335 -2.74 -27.23 17.59
N ASN A 336 -3.69 -26.62 16.86
CA ASN A 336 -4.71 -27.27 16.04
C ASN A 336 -5.44 -28.50 16.62
N LYS A 337 -5.81 -28.51 17.91
CA LYS A 337 -6.50 -29.67 18.52
C LYS A 337 -8.03 -29.63 18.48
N SER A 338 -8.66 -28.64 17.87
CA SER A 338 -10.13 -28.54 17.81
C SER A 338 -10.68 -27.95 16.50
N ILE A 339 -10.06 -28.29 15.37
CA ILE A 339 -10.67 -28.13 14.05
C ILE A 339 -11.05 -29.54 13.56
N GLU A 340 -12.35 -29.85 13.54
CA GLU A 340 -12.83 -31.01 12.80
C GLU A 340 -12.44 -30.84 11.32
N GLN A 341 -11.64 -31.77 10.81
CA GLN A 341 -11.30 -31.82 9.39
C GLN A 341 -12.59 -32.02 8.60
N GLN A 342 -12.93 -31.06 7.73
CA GLN A 342 -14.00 -31.24 6.75
C GLN A 342 -13.74 -32.51 5.94
N ARG A 343 -14.68 -33.47 5.99
CA ARG A 343 -14.63 -34.69 5.19
C ARG A 343 -14.50 -34.30 3.71
N ARG A 344 -13.44 -34.79 3.05
CA ARG A 344 -13.25 -34.65 1.60
C ARG A 344 -14.47 -35.25 0.89
N PHE A 345 -15.25 -34.42 0.20
CA PHE A 345 -16.24 -34.91 -0.74
C PHE A 345 -15.52 -35.58 -1.92
N VAL A 346 -15.45 -36.91 -1.89
CA VAL A 346 -15.11 -37.72 -3.07
C VAL A 346 -16.30 -37.64 -4.01
N ILE A 347 -16.14 -36.89 -5.11
CA ILE A 347 -17.09 -36.92 -6.22
C ILE A 347 -16.98 -38.32 -6.84
N LYS A 348 -17.87 -39.25 -6.46
CA LYS A 348 -18.07 -40.48 -7.21
C LYS A 348 -18.65 -40.10 -8.56
N LYS A 349 -17.81 -40.14 -9.61
CA LYS A 349 -18.26 -40.08 -11.02
C LYS A 349 -19.33 -41.16 -11.20
N ARG A 350 -20.58 -40.73 -11.40
CA ARG A 350 -21.69 -41.61 -11.74
C ARG A 350 -21.42 -42.13 -13.16
N LYS A 351 -21.14 -43.44 -13.28
CA LYS A 351 -21.00 -44.11 -14.59
C LYS A 351 -22.33 -43.95 -15.34
N LEU A 352 -22.27 -43.37 -16.53
CA LEU A 352 -23.36 -43.42 -17.50
C LEU A 352 -23.49 -44.89 -17.96
N SER A 353 -24.52 -45.59 -17.50
CA SER A 353 -24.92 -46.85 -18.11
C SER A 353 -25.78 -46.54 -19.33
N LYS A 354 -25.26 -46.86 -20.52
CA LYS A 354 -26.06 -47.02 -21.73
C LYS A 354 -27.12 -48.10 -21.48
N GLN A 355 -28.39 -47.77 -21.64
CA GLN A 355 -29.40 -48.74 -22.05
C GLN A 355 -30.30 -48.09 -23.10
N ASN A 356 -30.33 -48.77 -24.26
CA ASN A 356 -31.18 -48.53 -25.42
C ASN A 356 -32.64 -48.92 -25.15
N ARG A 357 -33.49 -48.49 -26.11
CA ARG A 357 -34.90 -48.85 -26.40
C ARG A 357 -35.91 -47.85 -25.85
N SER A 358 -36.97 -47.45 -26.55
CA SER A 358 -37.41 -47.52 -27.96
C SER A 358 -38.70 -46.68 -28.03
N CYS A 359 -39.09 -46.29 -29.25
CA CYS A 359 -40.34 -45.63 -29.66
C CYS A 359 -41.59 -45.84 -28.76
N GLN A 360 -42.39 -44.79 -28.56
CA GLN A 360 -43.66 -44.61 -29.27
C GLN A 360 -44.30 -43.25 -28.96
N THR A 361 -44.81 -42.65 -30.03
CA THR A 361 -45.78 -41.56 -30.09
C THR A 361 -47.07 -41.91 -29.34
N ASP A 362 -47.68 -40.95 -28.64
CA ASP A 362 -49.10 -40.69 -28.89
C ASP A 362 -49.61 -39.34 -28.37
N VAL A 363 -50.63 -38.90 -29.10
CA VAL A 363 -51.29 -37.61 -29.15
C VAL A 363 -52.57 -37.64 -28.30
N GLN A 364 -53.04 -36.44 -27.91
CA GLN A 364 -54.42 -36.06 -27.55
C GLN A 364 -54.89 -35.95 -26.07
N LYS A 365 -55.46 -34.75 -25.83
CA LYS A 365 -56.68 -34.39 -25.04
C LYS A 365 -56.62 -34.42 -23.51
N HIS A 366 -56.75 -33.24 -22.89
CA HIS A 366 -58.06 -32.80 -22.39
C HIS A 366 -58.12 -31.30 -22.03
N GLN A 367 -59.15 -30.63 -22.57
CA GLN A 367 -59.74 -29.38 -22.10
C GLN A 367 -60.75 -29.65 -20.97
N LYS A 368 -60.94 -28.62 -20.12
CA LYS A 368 -62.14 -28.16 -19.36
C LYS A 368 -62.11 -28.25 -17.82
N GLN A 369 -62.83 -27.25 -17.27
CA GLN A 369 -63.10 -26.81 -15.89
C GLN A 369 -62.08 -25.75 -15.41
N GLU A 370 -62.41 -24.47 -15.23
CA GLU A 370 -63.70 -23.77 -15.03
C GLU A 370 -63.81 -22.51 -15.88
#